data_AF-A0A0P9E8E1-F1
#
_entry.id   AF-A0A0P9E8E1-F1
#
_cell.length_a   1.000
_cell.length_b   1.000
_cell.length_c   1.000
_cell.angle_alpha   90.00
_cell.angle_beta   90.00
_cell.angle_gamma   90.00
#
_symmetry.space_group_name_H-M   'P 1'
#
loop_
_entity.id
_entity.type
_entity.pdbx_description
1 polymer ?
#
loop_
_entity_poly.entity_id
_entity_poly.type
_entity_poly.pdbx_seq_one_letter_code
_entity_poly.pdbx_strand_id
1 'polypeptide(L)'
;MELRWDPILREWVIVSGKRKERPVLDTARCPFCPGSEEVPSGGWKVLALPNKYPALSPDPSPPDAKADSPYRCRRTKGFCEVVLYTPQHDATLAELDTAHIKDLIDLWAERYRELVA
;
A
#
# COMPACT_ATOMS: atom_id res chain seq x y z
N MET A 1 2.43 -4.62 15.38
CA MET A 1 1.59 -3.80 14.47
C MET A 1 0.17 -3.92 14.96
N GLU A 2 -0.50 -2.81 15.20
CA GLU A 2 -1.81 -2.83 15.86
C GLU A 2 -2.64 -1.60 15.48
N LEU A 3 -3.96 -1.74 15.58
CA LEU A 3 -4.90 -0.62 15.50
C LEU A 3 -5.16 -0.13 16.91
N ARG A 4 -5.03 1.17 17.14
CA ARG A 4 -5.36 1.82 18.41
C ARG A 4 -6.51 2.79 18.21
N TRP A 5 -7.50 2.76 19.09
CA TRP A 5 -8.66 3.65 19.04
C TRP A 5 -8.35 4.99 19.69
N ASP A 6 -8.56 6.08 18.96
CA ASP A 6 -8.59 7.44 19.50
C ASP A 6 -10.03 7.76 19.98
N PRO A 7 -10.26 7.95 21.28
CA PRO A 7 -11.60 8.22 21.82
C PRO A 7 -12.10 9.64 21.58
N ILE A 8 -11.22 10.60 21.28
CA ILE A 8 -11.56 12.00 21.04
C ILE A 8 -12.06 12.15 19.61
N LEU A 9 -11.28 11.65 18.65
CA LEU A 9 -11.60 11.71 17.22
C LEU A 9 -12.57 10.62 16.79
N ARG A 10 -12.70 9.57 17.60
CA ARG A 10 -13.51 8.37 17.31
C ARG A 10 -13.02 7.65 16.05
N GLU A 11 -11.71 7.48 15.95
CA GLU A 11 -11.03 6.88 14.79
C GLU A 11 -10.04 5.77 15.20
N TRP A 12 -9.71 4.91 14.25
CA TRP A 12 -8.67 3.90 14.42
C TRP A 12 -7.36 4.37 13.79
N VAL A 13 -6.29 4.33 14.58
CA VAL A 13 -4.94 4.68 14.16
C VAL A 13 -4.13 3.40 13.95
N ILE A 14 -3.52 3.25 12.77
CA ILE A 14 -2.59 2.15 12.50
C ILE A 14 -1.22 2.49 13.09
N VAL A 15 -0.75 1.65 14.01
CA VAL A 15 0.58 1.75 14.62
C VAL A 15 1.46 0.60 14.09
N SER A 16 2.44 0.95 13.24
CA SER A 16 3.38 0.00 12.65
C SER A 16 4.83 0.38 12.94
N GLY A 17 5.43 -0.26 13.95
CA GLY A 17 6.84 -0.06 14.32
C GLY A 17 7.83 -0.52 13.24
N LYS A 18 7.46 -1.52 12.43
CA LYS A 18 8.28 -2.06 11.33
C LYS A 18 8.50 -1.06 10.19
N ARG A 19 7.71 0.02 10.10
CA ARG A 19 7.92 1.08 9.10
C ARG A 19 9.23 1.84 9.25
N LYS A 20 9.91 1.76 10.41
CA LYS A 20 11.24 2.36 10.59
C LYS A 20 12.30 1.75 9.66
N GLU A 21 12.09 0.52 9.20
CA GLU A 21 12.99 -0.18 8.27
C GLU A 21 12.81 0.29 6.81
N ARG A 22 11.80 1.12 6.53
CA ARG A 22 11.62 1.70 5.20
C ARG A 22 12.79 2.64 4.91
N PRO A 23 13.58 2.39 3.86
CA PRO A 23 14.69 3.26 3.52
C PRO A 23 14.17 4.66 3.18
N VAL A 24 14.90 5.68 3.63
CA VAL A 24 14.81 7.01 3.03
C VAL A 24 15.41 6.86 1.64
N LEU A 25 14.63 7.17 0.60
CA LEU A 25 15.03 6.90 -0.78
C LEU A 25 16.34 7.65 -1.09
N ASP A 26 17.39 6.90 -1.40
CA ASP A 26 18.55 7.43 -2.11
C ASP A 26 18.12 7.64 -3.56
N THR A 27 18.23 8.87 -4.05
CA THR A 27 17.61 9.34 -5.30
C THR A 27 18.19 8.71 -6.56
N ALA A 28 19.25 7.90 -6.46
CA ALA A 28 19.92 7.33 -7.62
C ALA A 28 19.09 6.30 -8.40
N ARG A 29 18.15 5.58 -7.75
CA ARG A 29 17.35 4.55 -8.43
C ARG A 29 15.96 4.39 -7.82
N CYS A 30 14.93 4.65 -8.62
CA CYS A 30 13.55 4.41 -8.23
C CYS A 30 13.24 2.89 -8.18
N PRO A 31 12.69 2.37 -7.06
CA PRO A 31 12.32 0.95 -6.93
C PRO A 31 11.08 0.57 -7.75
N PHE A 32 10.44 1.54 -8.41
CA PHE A 32 9.23 1.33 -9.21
C PHE A 32 9.45 1.50 -10.71
N CYS A 33 10.67 1.88 -11.13
CA CYS A 33 11.00 1.92 -12.55
C CYS A 33 11.20 0.50 -13.10
N PRO A 34 10.92 0.27 -14.39
CA PRO A 34 11.17 -1.02 -15.03
C PRO A 34 12.59 -1.52 -14.82
N GLY A 35 12.72 -2.79 -14.43
CA GLY A 35 14.03 -3.45 -14.23
C GLY A 35 14.67 -3.16 -12.88
N SER A 36 13.93 -2.56 -11.95
CA SER A 36 14.24 -2.56 -10.52
C SER A 36 13.91 -3.92 -9.88
N GLU A 37 14.25 -4.09 -8.60
CA GLU A 37 14.04 -5.35 -7.88
C GLU A 37 12.56 -5.73 -7.74
N GLU A 38 11.66 -4.75 -7.64
CA GLU A 38 10.24 -4.96 -7.33
C GLU A 38 9.34 -5.05 -8.57
N VAL A 39 9.86 -4.72 -9.75
CA VAL A 39 9.05 -4.49 -10.96
C VAL A 39 9.67 -5.19 -12.17
N PRO A 40 8.86 -5.86 -13.03
CA PRO A 40 9.37 -6.45 -14.27
C PRO A 40 10.11 -5.43 -15.15
N SER A 41 11.08 -5.92 -15.93
CA SER A 41 11.88 -5.09 -16.84
C SER A 41 11.07 -4.43 -17.96
N GLY A 42 9.87 -4.93 -18.26
CA GLY A 42 8.95 -4.34 -19.23
C GLY A 42 7.70 -5.19 -19.41
N GLY A 43 6.90 -4.85 -20.42
CA GLY A 43 5.70 -5.60 -20.80
C GLY A 43 4.45 -5.31 -19.97
N TRP A 44 4.52 -4.37 -19.01
CA TRP A 44 3.38 -3.92 -18.23
C TRP A 44 3.04 -2.45 -18.55
N LYS A 45 1.76 -2.11 -18.46
CA LYS A 45 1.25 -0.73 -18.61
C LYS A 45 0.85 -0.13 -17.27
N VAL A 46 0.14 -0.92 -16.48
CA VAL A 46 -0.25 -0.65 -15.09
C VAL A 46 0.12 -1.89 -14.27
N LEU A 47 0.45 -1.71 -12.99
CA LEU A 47 0.87 -2.82 -12.14
C LEU A 47 0.41 -2.60 -10.71
N ALA A 48 -0.15 -3.62 -10.07
CA ALA A 48 -0.35 -3.66 -8.62
C ALA A 48 0.65 -4.65 -8.02
N LEU A 49 1.36 -4.25 -6.97
CA LEU A 49 2.27 -5.12 -6.23
C LEU A 49 2.06 -5.02 -4.72
N PRO A 50 2.33 -6.08 -3.94
CA PRO A 50 2.31 -6.01 -2.49
C PRO A 50 3.32 -4.98 -1.98
N ASN A 51 2.90 -4.14 -1.03
CA ASN A 51 3.80 -3.17 -0.42
C ASN A 51 4.84 -3.89 0.44
N LYS A 52 6.14 -3.66 0.17
CA LYS A 52 7.27 -4.23 0.92
C LYS A 52 7.28 -3.85 2.41
N TYR A 53 6.68 -2.71 2.77
CA TYR A 53 6.57 -2.20 4.14
C TYR A 53 5.10 -1.94 4.52
N PRO A 54 4.26 -2.99 4.58
CA PRO A 54 2.82 -2.84 4.65
C PRO A 54 2.39 -2.35 6.05
N ALA A 55 1.28 -1.62 6.10
CA ALA A 55 0.68 -1.16 7.36
C ALA A 55 -0.32 -2.16 7.94
N LEU A 56 -0.75 -3.13 7.12
CA LEU A 56 -1.67 -4.22 7.45
C LEU A 56 -1.02 -5.55 7.05
N SER A 57 -1.45 -6.65 7.65
CA SER A 57 -0.98 -8.01 7.32
C SER A 57 -2.18 -8.94 7.13
N PRO A 58 -2.16 -9.90 6.18
CA PRO A 58 -3.21 -10.91 6.08
C PRO A 58 -3.29 -11.78 7.35
N ASP A 59 -2.15 -11.99 8.01
CA ASP A 59 -2.04 -12.68 9.29
C ASP A 59 -1.27 -11.82 10.32
N PRO A 60 -1.96 -10.90 11.02
CA PRO A 60 -1.34 -10.03 12.01
C PRO A 60 -1.23 -10.71 13.37
N SER A 61 -0.09 -10.54 14.04
CA SER A 61 0.07 -10.88 15.46
C SER A 61 -0.94 -10.12 16.34
N PRO A 62 -1.26 -10.61 17.55
CA PRO A 62 -2.05 -9.87 18.53
C PRO A 62 -1.44 -8.48 18.82
N PRO A 63 -2.27 -7.49 19.23
CA PRO A 63 -1.77 -6.21 19.72
C PRO A 63 -0.83 -6.39 20.93
N ASP A 64 0.22 -5.59 20.97
CA ASP A 64 1.14 -5.52 22.11
C ASP A 64 0.53 -4.68 23.24
N ALA A 65 -0.23 -3.65 22.86
CA ALA A 65 -0.94 -2.79 23.81
C ALA A 65 -2.17 -3.49 24.40
N LYS A 66 -2.30 -3.42 25.73
CA LYS A 66 -3.52 -3.83 26.42
C LYS A 66 -4.63 -2.83 26.16
N ALA A 67 -5.84 -3.32 25.88
CA ALA A 67 -7.01 -2.48 25.84
C ALA A 67 -7.38 -2.07 27.28
N ASP A 68 -7.53 -0.77 27.51
CA ASP A 68 -7.97 -0.20 28.78
C ASP A 68 -8.88 0.98 28.50
N SER A 69 -10.11 0.95 29.04
CA SER A 69 -11.16 1.90 28.68
C SER A 69 -10.74 3.34 29.00
N PRO A 70 -10.92 4.30 28.07
CA PRO A 70 -11.67 4.23 26.82
C PRO A 70 -10.88 3.76 25.59
N TYR A 71 -9.60 3.42 25.75
CA TYR A 71 -8.72 2.98 24.68
C TYR A 71 -8.95 1.51 24.32
N ARG A 72 -8.89 1.22 23.02
CA ARG A 72 -9.12 -0.12 22.48
C ARG A 72 -8.02 -0.46 21.50
N CYS A 73 -7.63 -1.73 21.46
CA CYS A 73 -6.63 -2.24 20.54
C CYS A 73 -7.19 -3.42 19.72
N ARG A 74 -6.83 -3.50 18.43
CA ARG A 74 -7.23 -4.58 17.52
C ARG A 74 -6.10 -4.94 16.57
N ARG A 75 -6.19 -6.15 15.99
CA ARG A 75 -5.26 -6.64 14.98
C ARG A 75 -5.35 -5.81 13.68
N THR A 76 -4.22 -5.58 13.02
CA THR A 76 -4.13 -4.89 11.71
C THR A 76 -4.31 -5.87 10.56
N LYS A 77 -5.47 -6.52 10.45
CA LYS A 77 -5.73 -7.48 9.36
C LYS A 77 -6.05 -6.75 8.07
N GLY A 78 -5.38 -7.12 6.98
CA GLY A 78 -5.64 -6.58 5.64
C GLY A 78 -4.42 -6.64 4.73
N PHE A 79 -4.54 -6.00 3.57
CA PHE A 79 -3.49 -5.96 2.55
C PHE A 79 -3.07 -4.50 2.31
N CYS A 80 -1.85 -4.30 1.85
CA CYS A 80 -1.37 -3.00 1.37
C CYS A 80 -0.69 -3.24 0.04
N GLU A 81 -1.14 -2.56 -1.00
CA GLU A 81 -0.60 -2.67 -2.34
C GLU A 81 -0.13 -1.30 -2.83
N VAL A 82 0.83 -1.30 -3.74
CA VAL A 82 1.26 -0.12 -4.49
C VAL A 82 0.78 -0.30 -5.93
N VAL A 83 0.07 0.71 -6.44
CA VAL A 83 -0.39 0.71 -7.83
C VAL A 83 0.50 1.66 -8.63
N LEU A 84 1.23 1.10 -9.60
CA LEU A 84 2.05 1.84 -10.55
C LEU A 84 1.20 2.17 -11.76
N TYR A 85 1.04 3.46 -12.01
CA TYR A 85 0.15 3.93 -13.08
C TYR A 85 0.79 3.79 -14.45
N THR A 86 2.11 3.79 -14.52
CA THR A 86 2.86 3.74 -15.77
C THR A 86 4.32 3.34 -15.53
N PRO A 87 4.99 2.69 -16.49
CA PRO A 87 6.44 2.51 -16.47
C PRO A 87 7.24 3.80 -16.72
N GLN A 88 6.60 4.89 -17.18
CA GLN A 88 7.24 6.19 -17.38
C GLN A 88 7.36 6.96 -16.05
N HIS A 89 8.58 7.19 -15.58
CA HIS A 89 8.84 7.76 -14.25
C HIS A 89 8.27 9.17 -14.05
N ASP A 90 8.45 10.03 -15.04
CA ASP A 90 8.11 11.45 -14.93
C ASP A 90 6.70 11.77 -15.42
N ALA A 91 5.97 10.75 -15.89
CA ALA A 91 4.62 10.93 -16.38
C ALA A 91 3.61 11.06 -15.23
N THR A 92 2.70 11.99 -15.40
CA THR A 92 1.55 12.23 -14.54
C THR A 92 0.30 11.59 -15.12
N LEU A 93 -0.73 11.38 -14.29
CA LEU A 93 -2.01 10.83 -14.74
C LEU A 93 -2.63 11.61 -15.92
N ALA A 94 -2.43 12.93 -15.96
CA ALA A 94 -2.99 13.80 -17.00
C ALA A 94 -2.31 13.67 -18.37
N GLU A 95 -1.10 13.12 -18.42
CA GLU A 95 -0.33 12.91 -19.66
C GLU A 95 -0.61 11.55 -20.29
N LEU A 96 -1.34 10.66 -19.59
CA LEU A 96 -1.71 9.35 -20.08
C LEU A 96 -2.90 9.45 -21.04
N ASP A 97 -2.89 8.64 -22.10
CA ASP A 97 -4.02 8.57 -23.00
C ASP A 97 -5.25 7.90 -22.33
N THR A 98 -6.42 8.10 -22.92
CA THR A 98 -7.68 7.58 -22.36
C THR A 98 -7.71 6.06 -22.26
N ALA A 99 -7.03 5.34 -23.17
CA ALA A 99 -6.99 3.89 -23.13
C ALA A 99 -6.14 3.39 -21.95
N HIS A 100 -5.01 4.04 -21.67
CA HIS A 100 -4.17 3.76 -20.52
C HIS A 100 -4.88 4.08 -19.20
N ILE A 101 -5.58 5.21 -19.11
CA ILE A 101 -6.38 5.54 -17.93
C ILE A 101 -7.49 4.50 -17.70
N LYS A 102 -8.09 3.98 -18.78
CA LYS A 102 -9.05 2.88 -18.67
C LYS A 102 -8.39 1.62 -18.09
N ASP A 103 -7.21 1.22 -18.59
CA ASP A 103 -6.45 0.07 -18.06
C ASP A 103 -6.19 0.24 -16.54
N LEU A 104 -5.88 1.47 -16.08
CA LEU A 104 -5.68 1.77 -14.66
C LEU A 104 -6.97 1.63 -13.83
N ILE A 105 -8.09 2.14 -14.32
CA ILE A 105 -9.40 2.03 -13.64
C ILE A 105 -9.85 0.56 -13.59
N ASP A 106 -9.64 -0.20 -14.66
CA ASP A 106 -9.95 -1.63 -14.70
C ASP A 106 -9.15 -2.38 -13.64
N LEU A 107 -7.85 -2.07 -13.49
CA LEU A 107 -6.99 -2.63 -12.44
C LEU A 107 -7.49 -2.27 -11.04
N TRP A 108 -7.89 -1.02 -10.79
CA TRP A 108 -8.47 -0.64 -9.49
C TRP A 108 -9.75 -1.42 -9.19
N ALA A 109 -10.63 -1.59 -10.17
CA ALA A 109 -11.86 -2.35 -10.01
C ALA A 109 -11.60 -3.84 -9.75
N GLU A 110 -10.59 -4.41 -10.41
CA GLU A 110 -10.12 -5.78 -10.16
C GLU A 110 -9.58 -5.93 -8.74
N ARG A 111 -8.63 -5.09 -8.32
CA ARG A 111 -8.05 -5.14 -6.97
C ARG A 111 -9.12 -4.97 -5.89
N TYR A 112 -10.05 -4.04 -6.07
CA TYR A 112 -11.17 -3.87 -5.14
C TYR A 112 -12.00 -5.14 -5.00
N ARG A 113 -12.38 -5.77 -6.12
CA ARG A 113 -13.16 -7.02 -6.12
C ARG A 113 -12.43 -8.16 -5.43
N GLU A 114 -11.12 -8.29 -5.65
CA GLU A 114 -10.32 -9.34 -5.03
C GLU A 114 -10.08 -9.12 -3.53
N LEU A 115 -9.92 -7.88 -3.08
CA LEU A 115 -9.57 -7.57 -1.69
C LEU A 115 -10.79 -7.48 -0.76
N VAL A 116 -11.99 -7.28 -1.31
CA VAL A 116 -13.25 -7.25 -0.55
C VAL A 116 -13.84 -8.66 -0.34
N ALA A 117 -13.46 -9.62 -1.18
CA ALA A 117 -13.87 -11.02 -1.06
C ALA A 117 -13.35 -11.69 0.23
#